data_AF-G1CW67-F1
#
_entry.id   AF-G1CW67-F1
#
_cell.length_a   1.000
_cell.length_b   1.000
_cell.length_c   1.000
_cell.angle_alpha   90.00
_cell.angle_beta   90.00
_cell.angle_gamma   90.00
#
_symmetry.space_group_name_H-M   'P 1'
#
loop_
_entity.id
_entity.type
_entity.pdbx_description
1 polymer ?
#
loop_
_entity_poly.entity_id
_entity_poly.type
_entity_poly.pdbx_seq_one_letter_code
_entity_poly.pdbx_strand_id
1 'polypeptide(L)'
;TGLLKSVQGEFEIGSQYHFHMETQSCIVRPIEEGQFEVFSATQHMDGVQKSIAMALGINMNKINVSVRRLGGAYGGKINQPHFIAAACAVAANKVKRS
;
A
#
# COMPACT_ATOMS: atom_id res chain seq x y z
N THR A 1 46.80 32.77 24.62
CA THR A 1 45.41 32.77 25.09
C THR A 1 44.51 32.24 23.99
N GLY A 2 43.86 31.09 24.20
CA GLY A 2 42.85 30.57 23.25
C GLY A 2 42.86 29.03 23.14
N LEU A 3 42.31 28.35 24.14
CA LEU A 3 42.09 26.89 24.11
C LEU A 3 41.15 26.49 22.97
N LEU A 4 41.51 25.45 22.21
CA LEU A 4 40.61 24.74 21.30
C LEU A 4 39.50 24.08 22.13
N LYS A 5 38.24 24.43 21.85
CA LYS A 5 37.08 23.81 22.50
C LYS A 5 36.53 22.72 21.59
N SER A 6 36.41 21.50 22.13
CA SER A 6 35.75 20.37 21.48
C SER A 6 34.45 20.05 22.23
N VAL A 7 33.39 19.73 21.49
CA VAL A 7 32.10 19.30 22.05
C VAL A 7 31.79 17.92 21.47
N GLN A 8 31.49 16.97 22.36
CA GLN A 8 31.04 15.63 22.02
C GLN A 8 29.70 15.38 22.71
N GLY A 9 28.82 14.63 22.05
CA GLY A 9 27.52 14.26 22.57
C GLY A 9 26.82 13.24 21.67
N GLU A 10 25.81 12.58 22.23
CA GLU A 10 24.95 11.63 21.53
C GLU A 10 23.52 12.16 21.51
N PHE A 11 22.78 11.85 20.45
CA PHE A 11 21.39 12.24 20.27
C PHE A 11 20.61 11.07 19.69
N GLU A 12 19.43 10.82 20.25
CA GLU A 12 18.49 9.81 19.77
C GLU A 12 17.15 10.47 19.46
N ILE A 13 16.51 10.02 18.38
CA ILE A 13 15.16 10.44 17.99
C ILE A 13 14.28 9.21 17.80
N GLY A 14 13.07 9.29 18.36
CA GLY A 14 12.08 8.23 18.25
C GLY A 14 11.45 8.14 16.85
N SER A 15 10.77 7.02 16.60
CA SER A 15 9.97 6.84 15.39
C SER A 15 8.59 7.53 15.51
N GLN A 16 7.96 7.78 14.37
CA GLN A 16 6.60 8.31 14.30
C GLN A 16 5.73 7.45 13.39
N TYR A 17 4.54 7.08 13.88
CA TYR A 17 3.54 6.41 13.06
C TYR A 17 2.68 7.43 12.32
N HIS A 18 2.26 7.09 11.10
CA HIS A 18 1.47 7.99 10.23
C HIS A 18 0.12 8.39 10.84
N PHE A 19 -0.55 7.45 11.52
CA PHE A 19 -1.83 7.69 12.19
C PHE A 19 -2.92 8.29 11.29
N HIS A 20 -3.01 7.80 10.04
CA HIS A 20 -4.11 8.15 9.14
C HIS A 20 -5.46 7.67 9.71
N MET A 21 -6.47 8.55 9.70
CA MET A 21 -7.79 8.27 10.31
C MET A 21 -8.51 7.09 9.64
N GLU A 22 -8.41 6.99 8.32
CA GLU A 22 -8.82 5.78 7.61
C GLU A 22 -7.66 4.79 7.65
N THR A 23 -7.88 3.61 8.24
CA THR A 23 -6.91 2.51 8.24
C THR A 23 -6.60 2.05 6.80
N GLN A 24 -5.63 1.14 6.68
CA GLN A 24 -5.41 0.49 5.39
C GLN A 24 -6.67 -0.30 4.99
N SER A 25 -7.16 -0.10 3.77
CA SER A 25 -8.43 -0.64 3.29
C SER A 25 -8.30 -1.06 1.83
N CYS A 26 -8.90 -2.19 1.47
CA CYS A 26 -8.96 -2.66 0.10
C CYS A 26 -10.19 -3.55 -0.13
N ILE A 27 -10.83 -3.39 -1.28
CA ILE A 27 -11.88 -4.25 -1.80
C ILE A 27 -11.44 -4.72 -3.18
N VAL A 28 -11.47 -6.04 -3.40
CA VAL A 28 -11.17 -6.64 -4.70
C VAL A 28 -12.42 -7.36 -5.20
N ARG A 29 -12.94 -6.94 -6.34
CA ARG A 29 -14.11 -7.54 -6.97
C ARG A 29 -13.66 -8.35 -8.19
N PRO A 30 -13.81 -9.69 -8.18
CA PRO A 30 -13.62 -10.47 -9.38
C PRO A 30 -14.75 -10.16 -10.38
N ILE A 31 -14.40 -10.04 -11.64
CA ILE A 31 -15.33 -9.82 -12.77
C ILE A 31 -15.15 -10.97 -13.77
N GLU A 32 -15.50 -10.76 -15.03
CA GLU A 32 -15.44 -11.79 -16.07
C GLU A 32 -14.00 -12.09 -16.50
N GLU A 33 -13.79 -13.30 -17.04
CA GLU A 33 -12.52 -13.73 -17.64
C GLU A 33 -11.26 -13.54 -16.76
N GLY A 34 -11.42 -13.71 -15.44
CA GLY A 34 -10.32 -13.59 -14.48
C GLY A 34 -9.80 -12.16 -14.33
N GLN A 35 -10.61 -11.16 -14.68
CA GLN A 35 -10.31 -9.76 -14.42
C GLN A 35 -10.69 -9.36 -12.98
N PHE A 36 -10.08 -8.29 -12.48
CA PHE A 36 -10.30 -7.77 -11.14
C PHE A 36 -10.46 -6.25 -11.17
N GLU A 37 -11.51 -5.77 -10.51
CA GLU A 37 -11.63 -4.36 -10.15
C GLU A 37 -11.22 -4.19 -8.69
N VAL A 38 -10.36 -3.22 -8.43
CA VAL A 38 -9.69 -3.05 -7.14
C VAL A 38 -9.91 -1.64 -6.64
N PHE A 39 -10.53 -1.51 -5.47
CA PHE A 39 -10.60 -0.25 -4.74
C PHE A 39 -9.65 -0.36 -3.56
N SER A 40 -8.56 0.40 -3.58
CA SER A 40 -7.54 0.34 -2.53
C SER A 40 -7.25 1.74 -2.01
N ALA A 41 -7.15 1.91 -0.70
CA ALA A 41 -6.64 3.14 -0.14
C ALA A 41 -5.12 3.20 -0.35
N THR A 42 -4.69 3.68 -1.52
CA THR A 42 -3.28 3.76 -1.94
C THR A 42 -2.92 5.11 -2.54
N GLN A 43 -1.67 5.52 -2.34
CA GLN A 43 -1.01 6.62 -3.03
C GLN A 43 -0.29 6.16 -4.31
N HIS A 44 -0.13 4.84 -4.50
CA HIS A 44 0.59 4.25 -5.61
C HIS A 44 -0.21 3.09 -6.21
N MET A 45 -1.02 3.40 -7.22
CA MET A 45 -1.94 2.45 -7.87
C MET A 45 -1.18 1.40 -8.69
N ASP A 46 -0.15 1.81 -9.42
CA ASP A 46 0.66 0.92 -10.28
C ASP A 46 1.35 -0.17 -9.46
N GLY A 47 1.85 0.18 -8.27
CA GLY A 47 2.44 -0.80 -7.35
C GLY A 47 1.43 -1.80 -6.80
N VAL A 48 0.19 -1.36 -6.52
CA VAL A 48 -0.91 -2.27 -6.17
C VAL A 48 -1.22 -3.21 -7.33
N GLN A 49 -1.39 -2.67 -8.54
CA GLN A 49 -1.70 -3.45 -9.74
C GLN A 49 -0.62 -4.52 -10.00
N LYS A 50 0.66 -4.12 -9.92
CA LYS A 50 1.80 -5.02 -10.10
C LYS A 50 1.85 -6.10 -9.01
N SER A 51 1.57 -5.74 -7.76
CA SER A 51 1.61 -6.69 -6.63
C SER A 51 0.52 -7.75 -6.74
N ILE A 52 -0.68 -7.38 -7.17
CA ILE A 52 -1.76 -8.33 -7.45
C ILE A 52 -1.40 -9.25 -8.62
N ALA A 53 -0.88 -8.67 -9.72
CA ALA A 53 -0.46 -9.44 -10.89
C ALA A 53 0.56 -10.51 -10.53
N MET A 54 1.59 -10.15 -9.74
CA MET A 54 2.59 -11.09 -9.25
C MET A 54 2.00 -12.16 -8.32
N ALA A 55 1.11 -11.78 -7.39
CA ALA A 55 0.52 -12.72 -6.44
C ALA A 55 -0.40 -13.76 -7.11
N LEU A 56 -1.11 -13.37 -8.17
CA LEU A 56 -2.03 -14.24 -8.90
C LEU A 56 -1.42 -14.92 -10.14
N GLY A 57 -0.23 -14.50 -10.57
CA GLY A 57 0.40 -14.99 -11.79
C GLY A 57 -0.37 -14.59 -13.07
N ILE A 58 -0.95 -13.39 -13.09
CA ILE A 58 -1.74 -12.88 -14.22
C ILE A 58 -1.14 -11.58 -14.77
N ASN A 59 -1.55 -11.21 -15.99
CA ASN A 59 -1.12 -9.96 -16.61
C ASN A 59 -1.77 -8.75 -15.94
N MET A 60 -1.02 -7.63 -15.85
CA MET A 60 -1.51 -6.38 -15.24
C MET A 60 -2.75 -5.81 -15.95
N ASN A 61 -2.93 -6.06 -17.24
CA ASN A 61 -4.11 -5.63 -18.00
C ASN A 61 -5.43 -6.28 -17.54
N LYS A 62 -5.37 -7.34 -16.74
CA LYS A 62 -6.56 -7.97 -16.12
C LYS A 62 -6.98 -7.26 -14.83
N ILE A 63 -6.25 -6.25 -14.36
CA ILE A 63 -6.47 -5.61 -13.06
C ILE A 63 -6.67 -4.12 -13.27
N ASN A 64 -7.83 -3.60 -12.84
CA ASN A 64 -8.10 -2.17 -12.83
C ASN A 64 -8.15 -1.65 -11.40
N VAL A 65 -7.23 -0.74 -11.03
CA VAL A 65 -7.14 -0.16 -9.68
C VAL A 65 -7.73 1.25 -9.71
N SER A 66 -8.66 1.53 -8.81
CA SER A 66 -9.35 2.82 -8.70
C SER A 66 -9.27 3.38 -7.29
N VAL A 67 -9.00 4.68 -7.19
CA VAL A 67 -8.92 5.42 -5.92
C VAL A 67 -9.77 6.68 -6.06
N ARG A 68 -10.77 6.85 -5.18
CA ARG A 68 -11.61 8.05 -5.18
C ARG A 68 -11.08 9.15 -4.26
N ARG A 69 -10.76 8.79 -3.01
CA ARG A 69 -10.21 9.67 -1.97
C ARG A 69 -9.50 8.82 -0.92
N LEU A 70 -8.61 9.41 -0.14
CA LEU A 70 -7.95 8.77 1.01
C LEU A 70 -8.29 9.53 2.29
N GLY A 71 -8.64 8.81 3.37
CA GLY A 71 -8.86 9.40 4.70
C GLY A 71 -7.56 9.63 5.48
N GLY A 72 -6.60 10.32 4.85
CA GLY A 72 -5.23 10.47 5.34
C GLY A 72 -4.29 9.37 4.82
N ALA A 73 -3.01 9.72 4.65
CA ALA A 73 -2.01 8.80 4.11
C ALA A 73 -0.60 9.08 4.65
N TYR A 74 -0.13 10.32 4.53
CA TYR A 74 1.16 10.81 5.07
C TYR A 74 2.40 10.00 4.63
N GLY A 75 2.33 9.26 3.52
CA GLY A 75 3.38 8.34 3.06
C GLY A 75 3.13 6.88 3.44
N GLY A 76 2.30 6.62 4.45
CA GLY A 76 1.96 5.29 4.93
C GLY A 76 1.09 4.46 4.00
N LYS A 77 0.56 5.05 2.92
CA LYS A 77 -0.24 4.35 1.89
C LYS A 77 0.48 4.26 0.54
N ILE A 78 1.82 4.31 0.51
CA ILE A 78 2.59 4.09 -0.73
C ILE A 78 2.85 2.59 -0.94
N ASN A 79 3.54 1.93 0.00
CA ASN A 79 3.97 0.54 -0.17
C ASN A 79 3.10 -0.47 0.59
N GLN A 80 2.59 -0.11 1.77
CA GLN A 80 1.77 -0.99 2.60
C GLN A 80 0.50 -1.52 1.91
N PRO A 81 -0.24 -0.73 1.11
CA PRO A 81 -1.42 -1.23 0.40
C PRO A 81 -1.14 -2.36 -0.58
N HIS A 82 0.10 -2.49 -1.09
CA HIS A 82 0.49 -3.55 -2.03
C HIS A 82 0.21 -4.94 -1.47
N PHE A 83 0.63 -5.18 -0.22
CA PHE A 83 0.48 -6.47 0.44
C PHE A 83 -0.98 -6.78 0.76
N ILE A 84 -1.72 -5.77 1.18
CA ILE A 84 -3.13 -5.90 1.55
C ILE A 84 -3.96 -6.22 0.32
N ALA A 85 -3.75 -5.49 -0.77
CA ALA A 85 -4.47 -5.70 -2.01
C ALA A 85 -4.14 -7.06 -2.65
N ALA A 86 -2.88 -7.51 -2.59
CA ALA A 86 -2.49 -8.85 -3.03
C ALA A 86 -3.20 -9.95 -2.22
N ALA A 87 -3.27 -9.82 -0.89
CA ALA A 87 -3.98 -10.79 -0.04
C ALA A 87 -5.50 -10.81 -0.35
N CYS A 88 -6.13 -9.63 -0.49
CA CYS A 88 -7.53 -9.52 -0.89
C CYS A 88 -7.77 -10.17 -2.26
N ALA A 89 -6.87 -9.97 -3.22
CA ALA A 89 -7.01 -10.53 -4.56
C ALA A 89 -6.86 -12.06 -4.59
N VAL A 90 -5.94 -12.62 -3.79
CA VAL A 90 -5.81 -14.08 -3.61
C VAL A 90 -7.10 -14.66 -3.03
N ALA A 91 -7.65 -14.03 -1.99
CA ALA A 91 -8.92 -14.44 -1.40
C ALA A 91 -10.05 -14.38 -2.44
N ALA A 92 -10.24 -13.22 -3.08
CA ALA A 92 -11.28 -13.00 -4.08
C ALA A 92 -11.19 -13.97 -5.25
N ASN A 93 -9.97 -14.27 -5.72
CA ASN A 93 -9.75 -15.25 -6.79
C ASN A 93 -10.13 -16.68 -6.37
N LYS A 94 -9.87 -17.05 -5.11
CA LYS A 94 -10.17 -18.38 -4.58
C LYS A 94 -11.67 -18.58 -4.35
N VAL A 95 -12.35 -17.59 -3.76
CA VAL A 95 -13.77 -17.71 -3.39
C VAL A 95 -14.73 -17.19 -4.46
N LYS A 96 -14.21 -16.58 -5.53
CA LYS A 96 -15.00 -15.99 -6.63
C LYS A 96 -16.04 -14.98 -6.16
N ARG A 97 -15.73 -14.22 -5.11
CA ARG A 97 -16.55 -13.15 -4.54
C ARG A 97 -15.67 -12.05 -3.95
N SER A 98 -16.25 -10.86 -3.79
CA SER A 98 -15.65 -9.75 -3.04
C SER A 98 -15.53 -10.06 -1.55
#